data_AF-A0A1R1X066-F1
#
_entry.id   AF-A0A1R1X066-F1
#
_cell.length_a   1.000
_cell.length_b   1.000
_cell.length_c   1.000
_cell.angle_alpha   90.00
_cell.angle_beta   90.00
_cell.angle_gamma   90.00
#
_symmetry.space_group_name_H-M   'P 1'
#
loop_
_entity.id
_entity.type
_entity.pdbx_description
1 polymer ?
#
loop_
_entity_poly.entity_id
_entity_poly.type
_entity_poly.pdbx_seq_one_letter_code
_entity_poly.pdbx_strand_id
1 'polypeptide(L)'
;MSDSKFTIKSVDMKEEIQQEILDIAGTAFAENKIEKDIAAYIKKECDKKFGPTWHVIVGRNFGSYVTHAHRSILAFTYSPL
;
A
#
# COMPACT_ATOMS: atom_id res chain seq x y z
N MET A 1 22.85 4.33 8.05
CA MET A 1 21.68 5.01 7.44
C MET A 1 20.56 4.01 7.56
N SER A 2 19.47 4.35 8.25
CA SER A 2 18.36 3.41 8.48
C SER A 2 17.73 3.03 7.15
N ASP A 3 17.84 1.76 6.75
CA ASP A 3 17.12 1.24 5.58
C ASP A 3 15.62 1.51 5.76
N SER A 4 15.03 2.31 4.87
CA SER A 4 13.59 2.52 4.88
C SER A 4 12.90 1.18 4.65
N LYS A 5 11.95 0.82 5.52
CA LYS A 5 11.22 -0.45 5.43
C LYS A 5 10.46 -0.63 4.11
N PHE A 6 10.15 0.47 3.42
CA PHE A 6 9.45 0.49 2.15
C PHE A 6 10.38 0.90 1.00
N THR A 7 10.28 0.21 -0.13
CA THR A 7 10.92 0.60 -1.39
C THR A 7 9.86 0.74 -2.47
N ILE A 8 9.70 1.96 -3.00
CA ILE A 8 8.69 2.28 -4.02
C ILE A 8 9.13 1.70 -5.37
N LYS A 9 8.19 1.05 -6.06
CA LYS A 9 8.39 0.46 -7.40
C LYS A 9 7.68 1.26 -8.49
N SER A 10 6.48 1.77 -8.19
CA SER A 10 5.71 2.62 -9.08
C SER A 10 4.79 3.50 -8.26
N VAL A 11 4.65 4.76 -8.67
CA VAL A 11 3.75 5.71 -8.03
C VAL A 11 3.21 6.69 -9.07
N ASP A 12 1.90 6.89 -9.07
CA ASP A 12 1.22 8.02 -9.69
C ASP A 12 0.23 8.53 -8.65
N MET A 13 0.69 9.46 -7.81
CA MET A 13 -0.08 10.25 -6.83
C MET A 13 0.83 11.36 -6.27
N LYS A 14 0.27 12.24 -5.43
CA LYS A 14 1.06 13.26 -4.75
C LYS A 14 1.87 12.65 -3.58
N GLU A 15 2.99 13.27 -3.26
CA GLU A 15 3.90 12.80 -2.20
C GLU A 15 3.23 12.76 -0.82
N GLU A 16 2.30 13.69 -0.54
CA GLU A 16 1.58 13.69 0.74
C GLU A 16 0.67 12.45 0.87
N ILE A 17 -0.06 12.11 -0.19
CA ILE A 17 -0.94 10.92 -0.20
C ILE A 17 -0.09 9.65 -0.14
N GLN A 18 1.02 9.62 -0.86
CA GLN A 18 1.98 8.51 -0.84
C GLN A 18 2.47 8.23 0.58
N GLN A 19 2.95 9.26 1.29
CA GLN A 19 3.48 9.09 2.64
C GLN A 19 2.40 8.58 3.60
N GLU A 20 1.18 9.13 3.51
CA GLU A 20 0.08 8.68 4.35
C GLU A 20 -0.30 7.21 4.10
N ILE A 21 -0.27 6.73 2.85
CA ILE A 21 -0.52 5.32 2.53
C ILE A 21 0.61 4.44 3.09
N LEU A 22 1.86 4.89 3.03
CA LEU A 22 3.00 4.16 3.61
C LEU A 22 2.90 4.05 5.14
N ASP A 23 2.41 5.10 5.80
CA ASP A 23 2.18 5.08 7.25
C ASP A 23 1.05 4.09 7.60
N ILE A 24 -0.07 4.13 6.87
CA ILE A 24 -1.18 3.16 7.01
C ILE A 24 -0.68 1.73 6.80
N ALA A 25 0.12 1.50 5.76
CA ALA A 25 0.73 0.20 5.49
C ALA A 25 1.66 -0.23 6.63
N GLY A 26 2.46 0.70 7.17
CA GLY A 26 3.36 0.46 8.30
C GLY A 26 2.62 -0.07 9.52
N THR A 27 1.49 0.53 9.87
CA THR A 27 0.60 0.03 10.94
C THR A 27 0.02 -1.33 10.59
N ALA A 28 -0.48 -1.52 9.36
CA ALA A 28 -1.07 -2.78 8.92
C ALA A 28 -0.10 -3.96 9.05
N PHE A 29 1.16 -3.77 8.61
CA PHE A 29 2.23 -4.77 8.71
C PHE A 29 2.73 -5.00 10.14
N ALA A 30 2.55 -4.05 11.06
CA ALA A 30 2.91 -4.22 12.47
C ALA A 30 1.86 -5.02 13.24
N GLU A 31 0.58 -4.84 12.92
CA GLU A 31 -0.54 -5.42 13.66
C GLU A 31 -1.05 -6.74 13.09
N ASN A 32 -0.79 -7.04 11.81
CA ASN A 32 -1.34 -8.19 11.11
C ASN A 32 -0.23 -9.07 10.51
N LYS A 33 -0.45 -10.39 10.49
CA LYS A 33 0.50 -11.37 9.93
C LYS A 33 0.02 -12.04 8.64
N ILE A 34 -1.28 -11.98 8.37
CA ILE A 34 -1.91 -12.63 7.22
C ILE A 34 -2.10 -11.58 6.12
N GLU A 35 -1.66 -11.87 4.90
CA GLU A 35 -1.69 -10.91 3.77
C GLU A 35 -3.09 -10.36 3.50
N LYS A 36 -4.11 -11.21 3.61
CA LYS A 36 -5.52 -10.82 3.46
C LYS A 36 -5.93 -9.74 4.46
N ASP A 37 -5.50 -9.85 5.71
CA ASP A 37 -5.90 -8.94 6.78
C ASP A 37 -5.15 -7.60 6.64
N ILE A 38 -3.87 -7.65 6.24
CA ILE A 38 -3.07 -6.47 5.88
C ILE A 38 -3.76 -5.72 4.73
N ALA A 39 -4.10 -6.41 3.64
CA ALA A 39 -4.76 -5.81 2.48
C ALA A 39 -6.13 -5.20 2.86
N ALA A 40 -6.93 -5.92 3.65
CA ALA A 40 -8.23 -5.45 4.11
C ALA A 40 -8.12 -4.19 4.99
N TYR A 41 -7.12 -4.14 5.89
CA TYR A 41 -6.86 -2.98 6.73
C TYR A 41 -6.50 -1.75 5.89
N ILE A 42 -5.51 -1.89 4.99
CA ILE A 42 -5.05 -0.77 4.15
C ILE A 42 -6.21 -0.27 3.28
N LYS A 43 -6.97 -1.18 2.65
CA LYS A 43 -8.15 -0.82 1.85
C LYS A 43 -9.14 -0.01 2.66
N LYS A 44 -9.51 -0.49 3.85
CA LYS A 44 -10.50 0.16 4.71
C LYS A 44 -10.07 1.57 5.11
N GLU A 45 -8.83 1.75 5.51
CA GLU A 45 -8.31 3.07 5.91
C GLU A 45 -8.17 4.01 4.71
N CYS A 46 -7.76 3.51 3.54
CA CYS A 46 -7.70 4.32 2.32
C CYS A 46 -9.09 4.75 1.84
N ASP A 47 -10.06 3.83 1.80
CA ASP A 47 -11.46 4.15 1.45
C ASP A 47 -12.05 5.20 2.39
N LYS A 48 -11.74 5.10 3.69
CA LYS A 48 -12.20 6.05 4.71
C LYS A 48 -11.57 7.43 4.56
N LYS A 49 -10.27 7.48 4.25
CA LYS A 49 -9.50 8.75 4.24
C LYS A 49 -9.54 9.47 2.90
N PHE A 50 -9.48 8.74 1.80
CA PHE A 50 -9.37 9.29 0.44
C PHE A 50 -10.64 9.09 -0.39
N GLY A 51 -11.64 8.41 0.17
CA GLY A 51 -12.87 8.04 -0.52
C GLY A 51 -12.75 6.72 -1.26
N PRO A 52 -13.87 5.99 -1.43
CA PRO A 52 -13.89 4.74 -2.18
C PRO A 52 -13.78 4.97 -3.70
N THR A 53 -13.30 4.02 -4.50
CA THR A 53 -12.90 2.65 -4.12
C THR A 53 -11.40 2.43 -4.30
N TRP A 54 -10.76 1.88 -3.28
CA TRP A 54 -9.39 1.37 -3.31
C TRP A 54 -9.34 -0.14 -3.50
N HIS A 55 -8.34 -0.59 -4.26
CA HIS A 55 -7.99 -2.00 -4.41
C HIS A 55 -6.59 -2.21 -3.85
N VAL A 56 -6.43 -3.18 -2.96
CA VAL A 56 -5.14 -3.48 -2.32
C VAL A 56 -4.80 -4.94 -2.50
N ILE A 57 -3.57 -5.21 -2.93
CA ILE A 57 -3.00 -6.54 -3.13
C ILE A 57 -1.75 -6.63 -2.28
N VAL A 58 -1.66 -7.67 -1.45
CA VAL A 58 -0.47 -7.96 -0.62
C VAL A 58 -0.09 -9.42 -0.86
N GLY A 59 1.19 -9.67 -1.14
CA GLY A 59 1.69 -11.01 -1.41
C GLY A 59 3.20 -11.02 -1.60
N ARG A 60 3.83 -12.19 -1.39
CA ARG A 60 5.28 -12.37 -1.59
C ARG A 60 5.65 -12.66 -3.05
N ASN A 61 4.74 -13.28 -3.80
CA ASN A 61 4.96 -13.63 -5.20
C ASN A 61 3.65 -13.50 -5.97
N PHE A 62 3.54 -12.46 -6.79
CA PHE A 62 2.42 -12.21 -7.66
C PHE A 62 2.82 -11.33 -8.85
N GLY A 63 2.10 -11.47 -9.96
CA GLY A 63 2.07 -10.49 -11.04
C GLY A 63 0.69 -9.86 -11.09
N SER A 64 0.61 -8.59 -11.48
CA SER A 64 -0.67 -7.91 -11.68
C SER A 64 -0.65 -7.06 -12.95
N TYR A 65 -1.78 -7.00 -13.64
CA TYR A 65 -2.04 -6.11 -14.76
C TYR A 65 -3.35 -5.41 -14.48
N VAL A 66 -3.31 -4.10 -14.23
CA VAL A 66 -4.45 -3.31 -13.76
C VAL A 66 -4.56 -1.99 -14.50
N THR A 67 -5.79 -1.55 -14.74
CA THR A 67 -6.10 -0.18 -15.16
C THR A 67 -6.51 0.62 -13.93
N HIS A 68 -5.96 1.81 -13.77
CA HIS A 68 -6.23 2.70 -12.65
C HIS A 68 -6.56 4.11 -13.17
N ALA A 69 -7.26 4.90 -12.35
CA ALA A 69 -7.49 6.29 -12.65
C ALA A 69 -6.18 7.09 -12.56
N HIS A 70 -6.10 8.23 -13.25
CA HIS A 70 -4.91 9.08 -13.13
C HIS A 70 -4.70 9.50 -11.66
N ARG A 71 -3.44 9.45 -11.19
CA ARG A 71 -3.02 9.79 -9.83
C ARG A 71 -3.58 8.89 -8.73
N SER A 72 -3.81 7.61 -9.01
CA SER A 72 -4.40 6.66 -8.06
C SER A 72 -3.66 5.32 -7.92
N ILE A 73 -2.35 5.24 -8.17
CA ILE A 73 -1.59 3.98 -7.97
C ILE A 73 -0.33 4.18 -7.13
N LEU A 74 -0.11 3.23 -6.22
CA LEU A 74 1.13 3.08 -5.45
C LEU A 74 1.47 1.59 -5.36
N ALA A 75 2.67 1.23 -5.81
CA ALA A 75 3.25 -0.09 -5.68
C ALA A 75 4.60 0.00 -4.97
N PHE A 76 4.78 -0.78 -3.91
CA PHE A 76 6.00 -0.81 -3.12
C PHE A 76 6.30 -2.24 -2.63
N THR A 77 7.54 -2.46 -2.22
CA THR A 77 7.97 -3.65 -1.46
C THR A 77 8.20 -3.25 0.00
N TYR A 78 7.88 -4.15 0.93
CA TYR A 78 8.11 -3.98 2.36
C TYR A 78 9.10 -5.04 2.87
N SER A 79 10.26 -4.63 3.36
CA SER A 79 11.23 -5.54 4.00
C SER A 79 10.89 -5.69 5.49
N PRO A 80 10.75 -6.91 6.02
CA PRO A 80 11.59 -8.07 5.68
C PRO A 80 10.86 -9.22 4.96
N LEU A 81 9.79 -8.96 4.18
CA LEU A 81 9.06 -10.00 3.44
C LEU A 81 9.79 -10.46 2.16
#